data_AF-A0A3S4U455-F1
#
_entry.id   AF-A0A3S4U455-F1
#
_cell.length_a   1.000
_cell.length_b   1.000
_cell.length_c   1.000
_cell.angle_alpha   90.00
_cell.angle_beta   90.00
_cell.angle_gamma   90.00
#
_symmetry.space_group_name_H-M   'P 1'
#
loop_
_entity.id
_entity.type
_entity.pdbx_description
1 polymer ?
#
loop_
_entity_poly.entity_id
_entity_poly.type
_entity_poly.pdbx_seq_one_letter_code
_entity_poly.pdbx_strand_id
1 'polypeptide(L)' 'MIILIGGESHTGKMLLAQRLLEIYHYPYMSLDHLKMGFIKGVKIRLLA' A
#
# COMPACT_ATOMS: atom_id res chain seq x y z
N MET A 1 13.02 -10.51 0.61
CA MET A 1 12.92 -9.91 1.96
C MET A 1 11.51 -9.37 2.12
N ILE A 2 10.82 -9.67 3.22
CA ILE A 2 9.46 -9.17 3.50
C ILE A 2 9.57 -8.27 4.73
N ILE A 3 9.14 -7.01 4.60
CA ILE A 3 9.19 -6.01 5.67
C ILE A 3 7.75 -5.62 6.00
N LEU A 4 7.32 -5.86 7.24
CA LEU A 4 6.00 -5.48 7.72
C LEU A 4 6.12 -4.18 8.53
N ILE A 5 5.42 -3.13 8.10
CA ILE A 5 5.44 -1.81 8.73
C ILE A 5 4.08 -1.58 9.41
N GLY A 6 4.06 -1.65 10.74
CA GLY A 6 2.88 -1.41 11.59
C GLY A 6 3.01 -0.14 12.44
N GLY A 7 1.89 0.31 13.04
CA GLY A 7 1.85 1.44 13.98
C GLY A 7 0.62 2.34 13.83
N GLU A 8 0.43 3.29 14.76
CA GLU A 8 -0.70 4.23 14.86
C GLU A 8 -0.79 5.23 13.69
N SER A 9 -1.97 5.75 13.37
CA SER A 9 -2.14 6.75 12.30
C SER A 9 -1.17 7.94 12.43
N HIS A 10 -0.71 8.49 11.30
CA HIS A 10 0.21 9.63 11.24
C HIS A 10 1.62 9.44 11.85
N THR A 11 2.05 8.20 12.15
CA THR A 11 3.42 7.91 12.64
C THR A 11 4.51 7.84 11.55
N GLY A 12 4.24 8.26 10.32
CA GLY A 12 5.26 8.31 9.25
C GLY A 12 5.56 6.96 8.57
N LYS A 13 4.78 5.91 8.81
CA LYS A 13 4.92 4.59 8.16
C LYS A 13 4.99 4.65 6.63
N MET A 14 4.20 5.55 6.04
CA MET A 14 4.16 5.73 4.58
C MET A 14 5.48 6.30 4.05
N LEU A 15 6.06 7.27 4.76
CA LEU A 15 7.35 7.86 4.40
C LEU A 15 8.47 6.80 4.47
N LEU A 16 8.46 5.95 5.49
CA LEU A 16 9.40 4.84 5.60
C LEU A 16 9.29 3.86 4.43
N ALA A 17 8.07 3.45 4.07
CA ALA A 17 7.83 2.56 2.93
C ALA A 17 8.32 3.16 1.60
N GLN A 18 8.10 4.46 1.41
CA GLN A 18 8.56 5.17 0.21
C GLN A 18 10.10 5.23 0.15
N ARG A 19 10.77 5.52 1.26
CA ARG A 19 12.25 5.53 1.30
C ARG A 19 12.84 4.16 1.01
N LEU A 20 12.22 3.09 1.49
CA LEU A 20 12.64 1.72 1.18
C LEU A 20 12.49 1.41 -0.32
N LEU A 21 11.44 1.91 -0.96
CA LEU A 21 11.28 1.83 -2.42
C LEU A 21 12.37 2.62 -3.14
N GLU A 22 12.64 3.87 -2.74
CA GLU A 22 13.63 4.73 -3.41
C GLU A 22 15.06 4.17 -3.31
N ILE A 23 15.46 3.67 -2.14
CA ILE A 23 16.83 3.24 -1.88
C ILE A 23 17.05 1.80 -2.36
N TYR A 24 16.11 0.90 -2.04
CA TYR A 24 16.30 -0.54 -2.24
C TYR A 24 15.48 -1.09 -3.41
N HIS A 25 14.68 -0.26 -4.09
CA HIS A 25 13.78 -0.68 -5.17
C HIS A 25 12.83 -1.80 -4.71
N TYR A 26 12.51 -1.82 -3.42
CA TYR A 26 11.59 -2.80 -2.87
C TYR A 26 10.16 -2.32 -3.05
N PRO A 27 9.33 -3.06 -3.83
CA PRO A 27 7.95 -2.70 -4.01
C PRO A 27 7.25 -2.74 -2.65
N TYR A 28 6.53 -1.66 -2.33
CA TYR A 28 5.71 -1.59 -1.14
C TYR A 28 4.24 -1.72 -1.52
N MET A 29 3.46 -2.34 -0.65
CA MET A 29 2.00 -2.43 -0.78
C MET A 29 1.36 -2.03 0.53
N SER A 30 0.49 -1.02 0.48
CA SER A 30 -0.36 -0.65 1.63
C SER A 30 -1.67 -1.43 1.59
N LEU A 31 -2.19 -1.79 2.77
CA LEU A 31 -3.53 -2.36 2.91
C LEU A 31 -4.62 -1.40 2.40
N ASP A 32 -4.41 -0.08 2.53
CA ASP A 32 -5.34 0.92 2.00
C ASP A 32 -5.43 0.86 0.47
N HIS A 33 -4.28 0.76 -0.21
CA HIS A 33 -4.24 0.60 -1.67
C HIS A 33 -4.86 -0.72 -2.12
N LEU A 34 -4.65 -1.80 -1.35
CA LEU A 34 -5.28 -3.09 -1.60
C LEU A 34 -6.81 -2.98 -1.47
N LYS A 35 -7.31 -2.39 -0.39
CA LYS A 35 -8.75 -2.13 -0.18
C LYS A 35 -9.34 -1.27 -1.30
N MET A 36 -8.67 -0.18 -1.67
CA MET A 36 -9.10 0.68 -2.78
C MET A 36 -9.13 -0.08 -4.11
N GLY A 37 -8.12 -0.92 -4.37
CA GLY A 37 -8.05 -1.79 -5.54
C GLY A 37 -9.24 -2.76 -5.61
N PHE A 38 -9.60 -3.40 -4.49
CA PHE A 38 -10.76 -4.27 -4.42
C PHE A 38 -12.07 -3.54 -4.70
N ILE A 39 -12.31 -2.37 -4.08
CA ILE A 39 -13.52 -1.59 -4.30
C ILE A 39 -13.62 -1.15 -5.77
N LYS A 40 -12.51 -0.71 -6.36
CA LYS A 40 -12.45 -0.26 -7.75
C LYS A 40 -12.68 -1.42 -8.73
N GLY A 41 -12.09 -2.59 -8.47
CA GLY A 41 -12.29 -3.80 -9.25
C GLY A 41 -13.73 -4.30 -9.20
N VAL A 42 -14.36 -4.28 -8.02
CA VAL A 42 -15.79 -4.62 -7.86
C VAL A 42 -16.67 -3.63 -8.64
N LYS A 43 -16.40 -2.32 -8.55
CA LYS A 43 -17.16 -1.32 -9.30
C LYS A 43 -17.05 -1.50 -10.82
N ILE A 44 -15.85 -1.77 -11.33
CA ILE A 44 -15.64 -2.03 -12.77
C ILE A 44 -16.43 -3.27 -13.21
N ARG A 45 -16.45 -4.34 -12.40
CA ARG A 45 -17.19 -5.56 -12.71
C ARG A 45 -18.71 -5.39 -12.70
N LEU A 46 -19.25 -4.44 -11.94
CA LEU A 46 -20.69 -4.16 -11.92
C LEU A 46 -21.15 -3.29 -13.11
N LEU A 47 -20.23 -2.62 -13.79
CA LEU A 47 -20.50 -1.72 -14.91
C LEU A 47 -20.20 -2.37 -16.29
N ALA A 48 -19.68 -3.60 -16.30
CA ALA A 48 -19.35 -4.38 -17.49
C ALA A 48 -20.33 -5.54 -17.66
#